data_AF-A0A5C4J4W2-F1
#
_entry.id   AF-A0A5C4J4W2-F1
#
_cell.length_a   1.000
_cell.length_b   1.000
_cell.length_c   1.000
_cell.angle_alpha   90.00
_cell.angle_beta   90.00
_cell.angle_gamma   90.00
#
_symmetry.space_group_name_H-M   'P 1'
#
loop_
_entity.id
_entity.type
_entity.pdbx_description
1 polymer ?
#
loop_
_entity_poly.entity_id
_entity_poly.type
_entity_poly.pdbx_seq_one_letter_code
_entity_poly.pdbx_strand_id
1 'polypeptide(L)'
;MRARRDGRAHRRAARAARRPAGPHPAGNLRRRTEVSPLNPPNLPVVSEGTRLTPGELRSVEFARAALGRRGYDEEEVRAFLAYVEHELVQIYNDKAALGDEVNRLRAQAAGGAGGGVLGPEDAHFQAVRILSQAQQTADLYVADAERYTRELAHEARLHREAILSDAKGRAEQMLEHAHRKAAAVADAAVRTAEQHARASALPRTGGALPDDERREMEREIAYLRTYSDVYRTHLRSYLEALLRNVDEWENSERASLPH
;
A
#
# COMPACT_ATOMS: atom_id res chain seq x y z
N MET A 1 -33.90 -80.79 -6.93
CA MET A 1 -34.58 -81.01 -5.62
C MET A 1 -34.17 -79.91 -4.64
N ARG A 2 -35.08 -79.58 -3.73
CA ARG A 2 -35.10 -78.45 -2.77
C ARG A 2 -33.94 -78.43 -1.76
N ALA A 3 -33.59 -77.23 -1.27
CA ALA A 3 -33.63 -76.77 0.15
C ALA A 3 -32.77 -75.48 0.28
N ARG A 4 -33.30 -74.31 0.67
CA ARG A 4 -33.54 -73.82 2.07
C ARG A 4 -32.23 -73.80 2.90
N ARG A 5 -31.85 -72.80 3.69
CA ARG A 5 -32.41 -71.51 4.17
C ARG A 5 -31.30 -70.89 5.06
N ASP A 6 -31.34 -69.56 5.23
CA ASP A 6 -30.98 -68.77 6.43
C ASP A 6 -29.62 -68.92 7.14
N GLY A 7 -29.02 -67.75 7.47
CA GLY A 7 -28.19 -67.66 8.66
C GLY A 7 -27.30 -66.43 8.82
N ARG A 8 -27.86 -65.36 9.41
CA ARG A 8 -27.27 -64.45 10.43
C ARG A 8 -25.85 -63.90 10.19
N ALA A 9 -25.74 -62.58 9.99
CA ALA A 9 -25.51 -61.57 11.05
C ALA A 9 -24.07 -61.54 11.56
N HIS A 10 -23.41 -60.38 11.47
CA HIS A 10 -22.84 -59.67 12.62
C HIS A 10 -22.31 -58.30 12.19
N ARG A 11 -23.10 -57.26 12.50
CA ARG A 11 -22.64 -55.88 12.66
C ARG A 11 -21.53 -55.84 13.72
N ARG A 12 -20.39 -55.20 13.41
CA ARG A 12 -19.50 -54.64 14.41
C ARG A 12 -19.73 -53.13 14.47
N ALA A 13 -20.37 -52.70 15.55
CA ALA A 13 -20.38 -51.33 16.02
C ALA A 13 -19.60 -51.29 17.35
N ALA A 14 -18.60 -50.41 17.45
CA ALA A 14 -18.03 -49.91 18.69
C ALA A 14 -17.26 -48.62 18.34
N ARG A 15 -17.87 -47.44 18.49
CA ARG A 15 -17.97 -46.62 19.72
C ARG A 15 -16.70 -45.80 19.96
N ALA A 16 -16.94 -44.49 19.96
CA ALA A 16 -16.01 -43.42 20.28
C ALA A 16 -15.33 -43.60 21.66
N ALA A 17 -14.07 -43.17 21.74
CA ALA A 17 -13.42 -42.78 22.98
C ALA A 17 -12.73 -41.42 22.76
N ARG A 18 -13.40 -40.36 23.24
CA ARG A 18 -12.82 -39.02 23.43
C ARG A 18 -11.69 -39.12 24.45
N ARG A 19 -10.51 -38.56 24.14
CA ARG A 19 -9.46 -38.29 25.14
C ARG A 19 -9.70 -36.91 25.76
N PRO A 20 -9.60 -36.75 27.09
CA PRO A 20 -9.76 -35.44 27.74
C PRO A 20 -8.48 -34.59 27.57
N ALA A 21 -8.65 -33.34 27.18
CA ALA A 21 -7.59 -32.34 27.18
C ALA A 21 -7.39 -31.81 28.62
N GLY A 22 -6.23 -32.11 29.22
CA GLY A 22 -5.71 -31.47 30.42
C GLY A 22 -4.81 -30.26 30.07
N PRO A 23 -4.41 -29.44 31.06
CA PRO A 23 -4.24 -28.00 30.92
C PRO A 23 -2.87 -27.61 30.34
N HIS A 24 -2.86 -26.67 29.39
CA HIS A 24 -1.62 -26.00 28.96
C HIS A 24 -1.36 -24.74 29.79
N PRO A 25 -0.09 -24.48 30.15
CA PRO A 25 0.31 -23.45 31.10
C PRO A 25 0.24 -22.04 30.51
N ALA A 26 -0.02 -21.07 31.39
CA ALA A 26 0.25 -19.66 31.15
C ALA A 26 1.75 -19.46 30.90
N GLY A 27 2.11 -18.79 29.80
CA GLY A 27 3.52 -18.55 29.51
C GLY A 27 3.78 -17.85 28.19
N ASN A 28 4.08 -16.55 28.34
CA ASN A 28 4.96 -15.75 27.49
C ASN A 28 4.33 -15.04 26.29
N LEU A 29 4.11 -13.74 26.52
CA LEU A 29 4.22 -12.66 25.54
C LEU A 29 5.10 -13.11 24.36
N ARG A 30 4.49 -13.29 23.19
CA ARG A 30 5.26 -13.34 21.95
C ARG A 30 5.96 -11.99 21.83
N ARG A 31 7.27 -12.01 22.13
CA ARG A 31 8.21 -10.99 21.69
C ARG A 31 7.86 -10.69 20.23
N ARG A 32 7.67 -9.40 19.93
CA ARG A 32 7.93 -8.84 18.62
C ARG A 32 9.09 -9.63 18.01
N THR A 33 8.83 -10.37 16.93
CA THR A 33 9.90 -10.71 16.00
C THR A 33 10.39 -9.38 15.45
N GLU A 34 11.40 -8.83 16.10
CA GLU A 34 12.27 -7.83 15.52
C GLU A 34 12.80 -8.45 14.23
N VAL A 35 12.25 -8.02 13.11
CA VAL A 35 12.80 -8.30 11.79
C VAL A 35 14.13 -7.57 11.77
N SER A 36 15.22 -8.32 11.95
CA SER A 36 16.57 -7.80 11.76
C SER A 36 16.63 -7.26 10.32
N PRO A 37 16.90 -5.96 10.09
CA PRO A 37 17.07 -5.46 8.75
C PRO A 37 18.35 -6.10 8.20
N LEU A 38 18.19 -7.09 7.33
CA LEU A 38 19.28 -7.62 6.53
C LEU A 38 19.80 -6.49 5.66
N ASN A 39 20.96 -5.98 6.05
CA ASN A 39 21.81 -5.02 5.38
C ASN A 39 21.10 -3.75 4.85
N PRO A 40 21.18 -2.60 5.55
CA PRO A 40 20.78 -1.35 4.93
C PRO A 40 21.59 -1.16 3.63
N PRO A 41 21.03 -0.51 2.59
CA PRO A 41 21.81 -0.14 1.42
C PRO A 41 23.09 0.55 1.89
N ASN A 42 24.21 0.32 1.19
CA ASN A 42 25.45 1.08 1.38
C ASN A 42 25.24 2.50 0.86
N LEU A 43 24.31 3.21 1.49
CA LEU A 43 24.19 4.63 1.35
C LEU A 43 25.46 5.20 1.97
N PRO A 44 26.23 6.02 1.25
CA PRO A 44 27.31 6.76 1.87
C PRO A 44 26.74 7.43 3.12
N VAL A 45 27.45 7.34 4.24
CA VAL A 45 27.03 8.03 5.47
C VAL A 45 27.07 9.52 5.14
N VAL A 46 25.93 10.07 4.73
CA VAL A 46 25.75 11.50 4.48
C VAL A 46 25.72 12.14 5.86
N SER A 47 26.90 12.34 6.46
CA SER A 47 27.02 13.18 7.64
C SER A 47 26.41 14.53 7.29
N GLU A 48 25.44 14.99 8.08
CA GLU A 48 24.72 16.25 7.88
C GLU A 48 25.71 17.36 7.46
N GLY A 49 25.70 17.72 6.18
CA GLY A 49 26.60 18.71 5.58
C GLY A 49 27.51 18.24 4.44
N THR A 50 27.74 16.93 4.27
CA THR A 50 28.53 16.40 3.14
C THR A 50 27.60 16.09 1.97
N ARG A 51 27.68 16.86 0.88
CA ARG A 51 26.87 16.60 -0.33
C ARG A 51 27.41 15.36 -1.05
N LEU A 52 26.49 14.52 -1.52
CA LEU A 52 26.79 13.32 -2.30
C LEU A 52 27.71 13.66 -3.48
N THR A 53 28.78 12.90 -3.70
CA THR A 53 29.61 13.05 -4.90
C THR A 53 29.10 12.16 -6.05
N PRO A 54 29.38 12.50 -7.32
CA PRO A 54 29.05 11.62 -8.45
C PRO A 54 29.64 10.20 -8.30
N GLY A 55 30.86 10.09 -7.75
CA GLY A 55 31.50 8.81 -7.48
C GLY A 55 30.80 8.01 -6.38
N GLU A 56 30.32 8.68 -5.33
CA GLU A 56 29.52 8.05 -4.27
C GLU A 56 28.18 7.54 -4.81
N LEU A 57 27.52 8.28 -5.70
CA LEU A 57 26.26 7.86 -6.31
C LEU A 57 26.40 6.56 -7.11
N ARG A 58 27.51 6.39 -7.84
CA ARG A 58 27.82 5.14 -8.56
C ARG A 58 28.02 3.94 -7.65
N SER A 59 28.43 4.17 -6.42
CA SER A 59 28.70 3.11 -5.44
C SER A 59 27.46 2.67 -4.65
N VAL A 60 26.33 3.34 -4.83
CA VAL A 60 25.09 3.01 -4.12
C VAL A 60 24.52 1.69 -4.65
N GLU A 61 24.48 0.69 -3.79
CA GLU A 61 23.81 -0.58 -4.04
C GLU A 61 22.53 -0.70 -3.20
N PHE A 62 21.41 -0.95 -3.88
CA PHE A 62 20.12 -1.19 -3.24
C PHE A 62 19.93 -2.67 -2.93
N ALA A 63 19.40 -2.98 -1.74
CA ALA A 63 19.01 -4.34 -1.40
C ALA A 63 17.84 -4.80 -2.28
N ARG A 64 17.89 -6.05 -2.77
CA ARG A 64 16.79 -6.62 -3.56
C ARG A 64 15.54 -6.76 -2.70
N ALA A 65 14.38 -6.56 -3.33
CA ALA A 65 13.09 -6.72 -2.67
C ALA A 65 12.97 -8.12 -2.04
N ALA A 66 12.54 -8.16 -0.77
CA ALA A 66 12.31 -9.40 -0.07
C ALA A 66 11.27 -10.27 -0.81
N LEU A 67 11.47 -11.59 -0.75
CA LEU A 67 10.66 -12.57 -1.49
C LEU A 67 9.15 -12.32 -1.26
N GLY A 68 8.41 -12.05 -2.34
CA GLY A 68 6.96 -11.78 -2.30
C GLY A 68 6.56 -10.31 -2.23
N ARG A 69 7.50 -9.35 -2.24
CA ARG A 69 7.20 -7.91 -2.43
C ARG A 69 7.69 -7.43 -3.80
N ARG A 70 6.93 -6.53 -4.42
CA ARG A 70 7.35 -5.85 -5.66
C ARG A 70 8.40 -4.79 -5.30
N GLY A 71 9.56 -4.85 -5.95
CA GLY A 71 10.59 -3.81 -5.90
C GLY A 71 10.47 -2.86 -7.08
N TYR A 72 11.31 -1.82 -7.08
CA TYR A 72 11.53 -0.99 -8.26
C TYR A 72 12.23 -1.80 -9.36
N ASP A 73 12.01 -1.41 -10.62
CA ASP A 73 12.71 -1.98 -11.76
C ASP A 73 14.19 -1.58 -11.71
N GLU A 74 15.10 -2.56 -11.78
CA GLU A 74 16.55 -2.33 -11.67
C GLU A 74 17.09 -1.49 -12.84
N GLU A 75 16.49 -1.58 -14.04
CA GLU A 75 16.91 -0.84 -15.22
C GLU A 75 16.43 0.61 -15.16
N GLU A 76 15.18 0.85 -14.76
CA GLU A 76 14.65 2.21 -14.58
C GLU A 76 15.40 2.96 -13.47
N VAL A 77 15.67 2.30 -12.35
CA VAL A 77 16.47 2.89 -11.26
C VAL A 77 17.88 3.20 -11.74
N ARG A 78 18.51 2.31 -12.51
CA ARG A 78 19.85 2.55 -13.05
C ARG A 78 19.88 3.72 -14.04
N ALA A 79 18.88 3.85 -14.90
CA ALA A 79 18.75 4.98 -15.84
C ALA A 79 18.57 6.30 -15.08
N PHE A 80 17.75 6.30 -14.04
CA PHE A 80 17.54 7.46 -13.18
C PHE A 80 18.84 7.87 -12.46
N LEU A 81 19.57 6.92 -11.88
CA LEU A 81 20.85 7.21 -11.23
C LEU A 81 21.87 7.80 -12.20
N ALA A 82 21.94 7.31 -13.44
CA ALA A 82 22.83 7.86 -14.47
C ALA A 82 22.46 9.31 -14.83
N TYR A 83 21.16 9.63 -14.90
CA TYR A 83 20.68 11.00 -15.11
C TYR A 83 21.06 11.92 -13.94
N VAL A 84 20.80 11.48 -12.70
CA VAL A 84 21.15 12.25 -11.49
C VAL A 84 22.67 12.46 -11.41
N GLU A 85 23.45 11.46 -11.78
CA GLU A 85 24.91 11.58 -11.82
C GLU A 85 25.38 12.63 -12.82
N HIS A 86 24.83 12.62 -14.03
CA HIS A 86 25.13 13.61 -15.07
C HIS A 86 24.84 15.03 -14.58
N GLU A 87 23.65 15.25 -14.03
CA GLU A 87 23.26 16.56 -13.47
C GLU A 87 24.16 16.99 -12.32
N LEU A 88 24.55 16.06 -11.45
CA LEU A 88 25.44 16.36 -10.34
C LEU A 88 26.82 16.80 -10.83
N VAL A 89 27.38 16.12 -11.85
CA VAL A 89 28.63 16.53 -12.50
C VAL A 89 28.51 17.94 -13.09
N GLN A 90 27.41 18.22 -13.79
CA GLN A 90 27.16 19.54 -14.36
C GLN A 90 27.10 20.63 -13.27
N ILE A 91 26.36 20.41 -12.20
CA ILE A 91 26.26 21.34 -11.06
C ILE A 91 27.63 21.59 -10.42
N TYR A 92 28.46 20.56 -10.27
CA TYR A 92 29.82 20.73 -9.73
C TYR A 92 30.71 21.55 -10.65
N ASN A 93 30.62 21.34 -11.97
CA ASN A 93 31.38 22.12 -12.95
C ASN A 93 30.93 23.59 -12.97
N ASP A 94 29.61 23.83 -12.97
CA ASP A 94 29.05 25.18 -12.95
C ASP A 94 29.44 25.91 -11.66
N LYS A 95 29.41 25.21 -10.53
CA LYS A 95 29.85 25.76 -9.24
C LYS A 95 31.34 26.10 -9.23
N ALA A 96 32.18 25.27 -9.85
CA ALA A 96 33.61 25.55 -9.99
C ALA A 96 33.84 26.79 -10.88
N ALA A 97 33.19 26.85 -12.04
CA ALA A 97 33.27 27.98 -12.96
C ALA A 97 32.79 29.30 -12.32
N LEU A 98 31.68 29.25 -11.57
CA LEU A 98 31.19 30.40 -10.81
C LEU A 98 32.18 30.80 -9.70
N GLY A 99 32.82 29.84 -9.03
CA GLY A 99 33.87 30.10 -8.04
C GLY A 99 35.06 30.84 -8.65
N ASP A 100 35.52 30.41 -9.81
CA ASP A 100 36.61 31.04 -10.55
C ASP A 100 36.25 32.46 -11.01
N GLU A 101 35.02 32.66 -11.48
CA GLU A 101 34.54 33.99 -11.88
C GLU A 101 34.41 34.93 -10.68
N VAL A 102 33.89 34.46 -9.54
CA VAL A 102 33.86 35.25 -8.30
C VAL A 102 35.28 35.62 -7.86
N ASN A 103 36.23 34.70 -7.93
CA ASN A 103 37.62 34.98 -7.60
C ASN A 103 38.25 36.01 -8.55
N ARG A 104 37.94 35.93 -9.84
CA ARG A 104 38.37 36.90 -10.86
C ARG A 104 37.79 38.29 -10.57
N LEU A 105 36.48 38.39 -10.34
CA LEU A 105 35.81 39.65 -10.02
C LEU A 105 36.34 40.25 -8.71
N ARG A 106 36.62 39.42 -7.70
CA ARG A 106 37.27 39.86 -6.45
C ARG A 106 38.69 40.38 -6.69
N ALA A 107 39.49 39.69 -7.51
CA ALA A 107 40.83 40.14 -7.87
C ALA A 107 40.81 41.45 -8.67
N GLN A 108 39.83 41.62 -9.55
CA GLN A 108 39.62 42.86 -10.30
C GLN A 108 39.18 44.02 -9.38
N ALA A 109 38.30 43.75 -8.42
CA ALA A 109 37.90 44.72 -7.41
C ALA A 109 39.05 45.09 -6.45
N ALA A 110 39.90 44.13 -6.08
CA ALA A 110 41.10 44.36 -5.27
C ALA A 110 42.20 45.11 -6.05
N GLY A 111 42.37 44.80 -7.34
CA GLY A 111 43.30 45.50 -8.24
C GLY A 111 42.87 46.94 -8.55
N GLY A 112 41.56 47.22 -8.56
CA GLY A 112 41.02 48.58 -8.63
C GLY A 112 41.11 49.36 -7.30
N ALA A 113 41.36 48.67 -6.18
CA ALA A 113 41.53 49.26 -4.84
C ALA A 113 43.01 49.43 -4.44
N GLY A 114 43.94 49.22 -5.38
CA GLY A 114 45.38 49.43 -5.19
C GLY A 114 45.75 50.91 -5.21
N GLY A 115 45.35 51.67 -4.19
CA GLY A 115 45.70 53.09 -4.09
C GLY A 115 45.01 53.87 -2.98
N GLY A 116 44.84 53.28 -1.79
CA GLY A 116 44.36 54.03 -0.63
C GLY A 116 43.84 53.11 0.45
N VAL A 117 44.36 53.25 1.67
CA VAL A 117 43.67 52.78 2.87
C VAL A 117 42.29 53.44 2.84
N LEU A 118 41.25 52.68 2.48
CA LEU A 118 39.87 53.13 2.48
C LEU A 118 39.58 53.67 3.88
N GLY A 119 39.14 54.93 3.95
CA GLY A 119 38.74 55.51 5.24
C GLY A 119 37.61 54.66 5.84
N PRO A 120 37.44 54.63 7.17
CA PRO A 120 36.34 53.89 7.82
C PRO A 120 34.95 54.17 7.21
N GLU A 121 34.76 55.37 6.66
CA GLU A 121 33.58 55.78 5.86
C GLU A 121 33.40 54.91 4.60
N ASP A 122 34.44 54.72 3.78
CA ASP A 122 34.36 53.98 2.52
C ASP A 122 34.10 52.47 2.73
N ALA A 123 34.68 51.90 3.79
CA ALA A 123 34.41 50.52 4.19
C ALA A 123 32.94 50.33 4.59
N HIS A 124 32.34 51.33 5.25
CA HIS A 124 30.93 51.32 5.62
C HIS A 124 30.02 51.42 4.39
N PHE A 125 30.36 52.26 3.41
CA PHE A 125 29.62 52.34 2.13
C PHE A 125 29.69 51.03 1.34
N GLN A 126 30.84 50.36 1.32
CA GLN A 126 30.98 49.05 0.67
C GLN A 126 30.20 47.96 1.40
N ALA A 127 30.21 47.94 2.74
CA ALA A 127 29.43 47.00 3.54
C ALA A 127 27.92 47.16 3.32
N VAL A 128 27.42 48.41 3.30
CA VAL A 128 26.00 48.70 3.02
C VAL A 128 25.60 48.24 1.62
N ARG A 129 26.46 48.44 0.61
CA ARG A 129 26.21 47.94 -0.76
C ARG A 129 26.11 46.42 -0.80
N ILE A 130 27.04 45.72 -0.16
CA ILE A 130 27.04 44.25 -0.10
C ILE A 130 25.79 43.74 0.62
N LEU A 131 25.40 44.35 1.74
CA LEU A 131 24.19 43.98 2.47
C LEU A 131 22.92 44.23 1.64
N SER A 132 22.83 45.35 0.93
CA SER A 132 21.70 45.65 0.05
C SER A 132 21.60 44.64 -1.09
N GLN A 133 22.73 44.27 -1.71
CA GLN A 133 22.78 43.24 -2.75
C GLN A 133 22.42 41.85 -2.20
N ALA A 134 22.92 41.51 -1.01
CA ALA A 134 22.61 40.26 -0.34
C ALA A 134 21.11 40.17 0.01
N GLN A 135 20.52 41.27 0.50
CA GLN A 135 19.09 41.34 0.79
C GLN A 135 18.25 41.16 -0.48
N GLN A 136 18.59 41.87 -1.56
CA GLN A 136 17.91 41.72 -2.85
C GLN A 136 18.00 40.27 -3.36
N THR A 137 19.16 39.63 -3.18
CA THR A 137 19.36 38.23 -3.56
C THR A 137 18.50 37.30 -2.69
N ALA A 138 18.44 37.54 -1.39
CA ALA A 138 17.59 36.76 -0.48
C ALA A 138 16.10 36.89 -0.85
N ASP A 139 15.64 38.10 -1.15
CA ASP A 139 14.25 38.34 -1.55
C ASP A 139 13.90 37.60 -2.85
N LEU A 140 14.84 37.53 -3.81
CA LEU A 140 14.68 36.74 -5.03
C LEU A 140 14.57 35.23 -4.73
N TYR A 141 15.43 34.68 -3.89
CA TYR A 141 15.36 33.27 -3.49
C TYR A 141 14.06 32.94 -2.75
N VAL A 142 13.57 33.84 -1.90
CA VAL A 142 12.27 33.67 -1.24
C VAL A 142 11.14 33.65 -2.28
N ALA A 143 11.12 34.59 -3.21
CA ALA A 143 10.10 34.66 -4.26
C ALA A 143 10.12 33.45 -5.20
N ASP A 144 11.28 32.89 -5.48
CA ASP A 144 11.44 31.69 -6.31
C ASP A 144 11.03 30.42 -5.53
N ALA A 145 11.43 30.30 -4.26
CA ALA A 145 11.01 29.21 -3.38
C ALA A 145 9.48 29.17 -3.19
N GLU A 146 8.85 30.34 -3.05
CA GLU A 146 7.39 30.46 -2.97
C GLU A 146 6.69 30.07 -4.27
N ARG A 147 7.29 30.35 -5.44
CA ARG A 147 6.75 29.91 -6.73
C ARG A 147 6.85 28.40 -6.87
N TYR A 148 8.04 27.85 -6.61
CA TYR A 148 8.29 26.42 -6.68
C TYR A 148 7.37 25.62 -5.73
N THR A 149 7.18 26.08 -4.49
CA THR A 149 6.27 25.43 -3.54
C THR A 149 4.81 25.50 -3.98
N ARG A 150 4.37 26.60 -4.60
CA ARG A 150 3.03 26.71 -5.18
C ARG A 150 2.83 25.76 -6.36
N GLU A 151 3.81 25.66 -7.24
CA GLU A 151 3.81 24.73 -8.37
C GLU A 151 3.76 23.27 -7.89
N LEU A 152 4.65 22.89 -6.95
CA LEU A 152 4.67 21.56 -6.36
C LEU A 152 3.34 21.23 -5.64
N ALA A 153 2.77 22.18 -4.90
CA ALA A 153 1.48 21.99 -4.24
C ALA A 153 0.31 21.89 -5.25
N HIS A 154 0.43 22.49 -6.44
CA HIS A 154 -0.54 22.35 -7.51
C HIS A 154 -0.41 20.99 -8.19
N GLU A 155 0.81 20.58 -8.54
CA GLU A 155 1.12 19.29 -9.14
C GLU A 155 0.70 18.13 -8.23
N ALA A 156 1.02 18.21 -6.93
CA ALA A 156 0.60 17.20 -5.95
C ALA A 156 -0.93 17.08 -5.84
N ARG A 157 -1.67 18.19 -6.01
CA ARG A 157 -3.15 18.16 -6.04
C ARG A 157 -3.66 17.47 -7.30
N LEU A 158 -3.14 17.83 -8.47
CA LEU A 158 -3.50 17.17 -9.73
C LEU A 158 -3.20 15.67 -9.69
N HIS A 159 -2.03 15.29 -9.17
CA HIS A 159 -1.64 13.89 -9.04
C HIS A 159 -2.58 13.13 -8.08
N ARG A 160 -2.93 13.73 -6.94
CA ARG A 160 -3.92 13.16 -6.01
C ARG A 160 -5.28 12.98 -6.68
N GLU A 161 -5.75 13.98 -7.41
CA GLU A 161 -7.03 13.93 -8.12
C GLU A 161 -7.04 12.83 -9.18
N ALA A 162 -5.93 12.66 -9.92
CA ALA A 162 -5.78 11.58 -10.89
C ALA A 162 -5.84 10.20 -10.22
N ILE A 163 -5.12 9.98 -9.12
CA ILE A 163 -5.16 8.71 -8.37
C ILE A 163 -6.57 8.44 -7.84
N LEU A 164 -7.24 9.44 -7.27
CA LEU A 164 -8.59 9.29 -6.73
C LEU A 164 -9.61 8.98 -7.84
N SER A 165 -9.48 9.61 -9.01
CA SER A 165 -10.33 9.36 -10.17
C SER A 165 -10.16 7.93 -10.69
N ASP A 166 -8.91 7.49 -10.86
CA ASP A 166 -8.58 6.13 -11.31
C ASP A 166 -9.01 5.06 -10.30
N ALA A 167 -8.77 5.29 -9.00
CA ALA A 167 -9.24 4.40 -7.94
C ALA A 167 -10.78 4.28 -7.91
N LYS A 168 -11.50 5.41 -8.06
CA LYS A 168 -12.97 5.41 -8.19
C LYS A 168 -13.44 4.62 -9.41
N GLY A 169 -12.85 4.87 -10.58
CA GLY A 169 -13.20 4.15 -11.81
C GLY A 169 -13.00 2.63 -11.68
N ARG A 170 -11.90 2.18 -11.05
CA ARG A 170 -11.68 0.75 -10.78
C ARG A 170 -12.69 0.17 -9.79
N ALA A 171 -13.03 0.92 -8.75
CA ALA A 171 -14.03 0.50 -7.77
C ALA A 171 -15.42 0.33 -8.41
N GLU A 172 -15.82 1.27 -9.27
CA GLU A 172 -17.07 1.18 -10.02
C GLU A 172 -17.10 -0.05 -10.93
N GLN A 173 -16.02 -0.31 -11.68
CA GLN A 173 -15.89 -1.51 -12.51
C GLN A 173 -15.98 -2.80 -11.70
N MET A 174 -15.33 -2.85 -10.53
CA MET A 174 -15.38 -4.00 -9.63
C MET A 174 -16.81 -4.25 -9.11
N LEU A 175 -17.51 -3.19 -8.70
CA LEU A 175 -18.90 -3.26 -8.24
C LEU A 175 -19.83 -3.72 -9.36
N GLU A 176 -19.67 -3.20 -10.58
CA GLU A 176 -20.46 -3.60 -11.73
C GLU A 176 -20.21 -5.08 -12.10
N HIS A 177 -18.95 -5.52 -12.09
CA HIS A 177 -18.61 -6.92 -12.32
C HIS A 177 -19.20 -7.85 -11.25
N ALA A 178 -19.12 -7.46 -9.98
CA ALA A 178 -19.71 -8.21 -8.87
C ALA A 178 -21.25 -8.29 -9.00
N HIS A 179 -21.91 -7.18 -9.34
CA HIS A 179 -23.36 -7.14 -9.58
C HIS A 179 -23.77 -8.03 -10.75
N ARG A 180 -23.08 -7.95 -11.90
CA ARG A 180 -23.34 -8.81 -13.06
C ARG A 180 -23.20 -10.29 -12.71
N LYS A 181 -22.15 -10.65 -11.97
CA LYS A 181 -21.93 -12.03 -11.54
C LYS A 181 -23.00 -12.50 -10.56
N ALA A 182 -23.40 -11.67 -9.60
CA ALA A 182 -24.46 -12.00 -8.66
C ALA A 182 -25.81 -12.20 -9.37
N ALA A 183 -26.16 -11.32 -10.31
CA ALA A 183 -27.37 -11.45 -11.13
C ALA A 183 -27.34 -12.75 -11.94
N ALA A 184 -26.23 -13.07 -12.61
CA ALA A 184 -26.10 -14.30 -13.37
C ALA A 184 -26.28 -15.58 -12.53
N VAL A 185 -25.74 -15.59 -11.30
CA VAL A 185 -25.92 -16.70 -10.35
C VAL A 185 -27.37 -16.80 -9.87
N ALA A 186 -28.02 -15.68 -9.59
CA ALA A 186 -29.43 -15.65 -9.21
C ALA A 186 -30.32 -16.19 -10.35
N ASP A 187 -30.11 -15.73 -11.58
CA ASP A 187 -30.85 -16.19 -12.76
C ASP A 187 -30.61 -17.67 -13.06
N ALA A 188 -29.39 -18.17 -12.84
CA ALA A 188 -29.10 -19.60 -12.94
C ALA A 188 -29.84 -20.40 -11.86
N ALA A 189 -29.84 -19.95 -10.61
CA ALA A 189 -30.55 -20.60 -9.52
C ALA A 189 -32.06 -20.67 -9.78
N VAL A 190 -32.69 -19.57 -10.24
CA VAL A 190 -34.11 -19.55 -10.61
C VAL A 190 -34.41 -20.56 -11.72
N ARG A 191 -33.61 -20.58 -12.80
CA ARG A 191 -33.78 -21.56 -13.90
C ARG A 191 -33.67 -23.00 -13.42
N THR A 192 -32.70 -23.30 -12.55
CA THR A 192 -32.58 -24.66 -11.99
C THR A 192 -33.77 -25.03 -11.11
N ALA A 193 -34.31 -24.10 -10.33
CA ALA A 193 -35.49 -24.34 -9.51
C ALA A 193 -36.74 -24.58 -10.37
N GLU A 194 -36.93 -23.80 -11.44
CA GLU A 194 -38.01 -24.00 -12.40
C GLU A 194 -37.92 -25.34 -13.13
N GLN A 195 -36.70 -25.76 -13.51
CA GLN A 195 -36.47 -27.08 -14.12
C GLN A 195 -36.83 -28.22 -13.16
N HIS A 196 -36.41 -28.15 -11.90
CA HIS A 196 -36.79 -29.14 -10.89
C HIS A 196 -38.29 -29.17 -10.65
N ALA A 197 -38.96 -28.00 -10.60
CA ALA A 197 -40.42 -27.91 -10.45
C ALA A 197 -41.17 -28.50 -11.65
N ARG A 198 -40.68 -28.28 -12.88
CA ARG A 198 -41.26 -28.89 -14.09
C ARG A 198 -41.03 -30.40 -14.13
N ALA A 199 -39.86 -30.88 -13.72
CA ALA A 199 -39.55 -32.31 -13.66
C ALA A 199 -40.40 -33.05 -12.59
N SER A 200 -40.71 -32.40 -11.48
CA SER A 200 -41.57 -32.96 -10.43
C SER A 200 -43.06 -32.90 -10.75
N ALA A 201 -43.48 -32.03 -11.67
CA ALA A 201 -44.86 -31.92 -12.16
C ALA A 201 -45.25 -32.99 -13.20
N LEU A 202 -44.30 -33.75 -13.76
CA LEU A 202 -44.62 -34.93 -14.57
C LEU A 202 -45.35 -35.96 -13.69
N PRO A 203 -46.41 -36.65 -14.19
CA PRO A 203 -47.21 -37.54 -13.36
C PRO A 203 -46.35 -38.70 -12.85
N ARG A 204 -46.05 -38.70 -11.55
CA ARG A 204 -45.39 -39.83 -10.90
C ARG A 204 -46.39 -40.97 -10.76
N THR A 205 -46.38 -41.91 -11.71
CA THR A 205 -46.94 -43.25 -11.50
C THR A 205 -46.01 -44.02 -10.56
N GLY A 206 -46.10 -43.77 -9.25
CA GLY A 206 -45.31 -44.52 -8.27
C GLY A 206 -45.24 -43.86 -6.89
N GLY A 207 -45.97 -44.45 -5.93
CA GLY A 207 -45.75 -44.50 -4.48
C GLY A 207 -45.33 -43.22 -3.76
N ALA A 208 -46.17 -42.76 -2.82
CA ALA A 208 -45.80 -41.79 -1.80
C ALA A 208 -44.47 -42.20 -1.13
N LEU A 209 -43.51 -41.27 -1.06
CA LEU A 209 -42.24 -41.47 -0.33
C LEU A 209 -42.53 -41.98 1.10
N PRO A 210 -41.72 -42.91 1.65
CA PRO A 210 -41.87 -43.34 3.04
C PRO A 210 -41.80 -42.14 3.98
N ASP A 211 -42.67 -42.08 5.00
CA ASP A 211 -42.76 -40.92 5.89
C ASP A 211 -41.46 -40.62 6.65
N ASP A 212 -40.59 -41.63 6.82
CA ASP A 212 -39.28 -41.46 7.44
C ASP A 212 -38.31 -40.64 6.58
N GLU A 213 -38.29 -40.84 5.25
CA GLU A 213 -37.46 -40.05 4.32
C GLU A 213 -37.94 -38.59 4.26
N ARG A 214 -39.26 -38.38 4.32
CA ARG A 214 -39.84 -37.03 4.41
C ARG A 214 -39.38 -36.31 5.68
N ARG A 215 -39.44 -36.97 6.83
CA ARG A 215 -39.00 -36.41 8.12
C ARG A 215 -37.50 -36.12 8.14
N GLU A 216 -36.69 -36.93 7.46
CA GLU A 216 -35.26 -36.69 7.33
C GLU A 216 -34.95 -35.44 6.49
N MET A 217 -35.61 -35.31 5.33
CA MET A 217 -35.53 -34.11 4.50
C MET A 217 -36.03 -32.86 5.23
N GLU A 218 -37.11 -32.95 6.01
CA GLU A 218 -37.61 -31.84 6.82
C GLU A 218 -36.60 -31.38 7.88
N ARG A 219 -35.91 -32.33 8.53
CA ARG A 219 -34.83 -32.02 9.49
C ARG A 219 -33.65 -31.36 8.79
N GLU A 220 -33.27 -31.82 7.61
CA GLU A 220 -32.17 -31.24 6.84
C GLU A 220 -32.50 -29.83 6.34
N ILE A 221 -33.73 -29.58 5.88
CA ILE A 221 -34.20 -28.23 5.51
C ILE A 221 -34.17 -27.30 6.73
N ALA A 222 -34.64 -27.76 7.89
CA ALA A 222 -34.59 -26.98 9.12
C ALA A 222 -33.14 -26.67 9.55
N TYR A 223 -32.25 -27.66 9.43
CA TYR A 223 -30.82 -27.48 9.68
C TYR A 223 -30.18 -26.46 8.72
N LEU A 224 -30.43 -26.56 7.42
CA LEU A 224 -29.87 -25.64 6.42
C LEU A 224 -30.38 -24.21 6.61
N ARG A 225 -31.66 -24.04 6.95
CA ARG A 225 -32.25 -22.72 7.25
C ARG A 225 -31.59 -22.09 8.47
N THR A 226 -31.50 -22.82 9.58
CA THR A 226 -30.85 -22.30 10.79
C THR A 226 -29.37 -22.01 10.56
N TYR A 227 -28.65 -22.89 9.84
CA TYR A 227 -27.26 -22.64 9.47
C TYR A 227 -27.11 -21.37 8.63
N SER A 228 -27.99 -21.16 7.63
CA SER A 228 -27.96 -19.96 6.79
C SER A 228 -28.24 -18.68 7.57
N ASP A 229 -29.16 -18.70 8.53
CA ASP A 229 -29.49 -17.52 9.36
C ASP A 229 -28.33 -17.16 10.30
N VAL A 230 -27.71 -18.18 10.92
CA VAL A 230 -26.52 -18.01 11.75
C VAL A 230 -25.35 -17.48 10.91
N TYR A 231 -25.11 -18.06 9.73
CA TYR A 231 -24.01 -17.66 8.84
C TYR A 231 -24.20 -16.23 8.32
N ARG A 232 -25.41 -15.84 7.92
CA ARG A 232 -25.73 -14.44 7.55
C ARG A 232 -25.47 -13.47 8.69
N THR A 233 -25.87 -13.83 9.90
CA THR A 233 -25.65 -12.99 11.08
C THR A 233 -24.16 -12.83 11.37
N HIS A 234 -23.40 -13.92 11.27
CA HIS A 234 -21.95 -13.90 11.46
C HIS A 234 -21.24 -13.06 10.40
N LEU A 235 -21.61 -13.21 9.13
CA LEU A 235 -21.03 -12.43 8.03
C LEU A 235 -21.32 -10.93 8.18
N ARG A 236 -22.55 -10.57 8.57
CA ARG A 236 -22.91 -9.17 8.85
C ARG A 236 -22.06 -8.60 9.99
N SER A 237 -21.92 -9.32 11.10
CA SER A 237 -21.08 -8.88 12.22
C SER A 237 -19.62 -8.69 11.81
N TYR A 238 -19.10 -9.58 10.97
CA TYR A 238 -17.73 -9.49 10.43
C TYR A 238 -17.56 -8.27 9.51
N LEU A 239 -18.50 -8.01 8.60
CA LEU A 239 -18.47 -6.84 7.72
C LEU A 239 -18.60 -5.54 8.49
N GLU A 240 -19.48 -5.48 9.49
CA GLU A 240 -19.59 -4.30 10.38
C GLU A 240 -18.30 -4.06 11.18
N ALA A 241 -17.62 -5.12 11.61
CA ALA A 241 -16.32 -4.99 12.27
C ALA A 241 -15.23 -4.47 11.31
N LEU A 242 -15.21 -4.94 10.07
CA LEU A 242 -14.30 -4.43 9.04
C LEU A 242 -14.55 -2.96 8.73
N LEU A 243 -15.81 -2.57 8.52
CA LEU A 243 -16.18 -1.17 8.25
C LEU A 243 -15.77 -0.25 9.41
N ARG A 244 -16.05 -0.64 10.66
CA ARG A 244 -15.60 0.14 11.84
C ARG A 244 -14.08 0.33 11.87
N ASN A 245 -13.32 -0.70 11.52
CA ASN A 245 -11.86 -0.61 11.52
C ASN A 245 -11.34 0.36 10.44
N VAL A 246 -12.00 0.37 9.27
CA VAL A 246 -11.69 1.34 8.19
C VAL A 246 -12.00 2.77 8.65
N ASP A 247 -13.16 3.00 9.28
CA ASP A 247 -13.54 4.32 9.80
C ASP A 247 -12.56 4.80 10.90
N GLU A 248 -12.14 3.90 11.79
CA GLU A 248 -11.12 4.20 12.81
C GLU A 248 -9.78 4.59 12.17
N TRP A 249 -9.38 3.89 11.11
CA TRP A 249 -8.16 4.21 10.37
C TRP A 249 -8.26 5.58 9.69
N GLU A 250 -9.34 5.87 8.96
CA GLU A 250 -9.54 7.20 8.34
C GLU A 250 -9.52 8.33 9.37
N ASN A 251 -10.15 8.11 10.53
CA ASN A 251 -10.13 9.09 11.61
C ASN A 251 -8.73 9.30 12.19
N SER A 252 -7.94 8.24 12.32
CA SER A 252 -6.54 8.32 12.76
C SER A 252 -5.63 9.03 11.76
N GLU A 253 -5.88 8.85 10.46
CA GLU A 253 -5.16 9.53 9.38
C GLU A 253 -5.52 11.03 9.34
N ARG A 254 -6.80 11.37 9.48
CA ARG A 254 -7.24 12.77 9.58
C ARG A 254 -6.67 13.49 10.79
N ALA A 255 -6.57 12.80 11.93
CA ALA A 255 -6.01 13.36 13.16
C ALA A 255 -4.48 13.52 13.13
N SER A 256 -3.78 12.82 12.23
CA SER A 256 -2.32 12.88 12.10
C SER A 256 -1.83 13.90 11.06
N LEU A 257 -2.74 14.52 10.29
CA LEU A 257 -2.43 15.66 9.42
C LEU A 257 -2.41 16.96 10.25
N PRO A 258 -1.29 17.72 10.29
CA PRO A 258 -1.24 19.00 11.01
C PRO A 258 -2.10 20.05 10.31
N HIS A 259 -2.85 20.82 11.11
CA HIS A 259 -3.67 21.96 10.69
C HIS A 259 -2.84 23.17 10.27
#